data_AF-A0A7S2VSE8-F1
#
_entry.id   AF-A0A7S2VSE8-F1
#
_cell.length_a   1.000
_cell.length_b   1.000
_cell.length_c   1.000
_cell.angle_alpha   90.00
_cell.angle_beta   90.00
_cell.angle_gamma   90.00
#
_symmetry.space_group_name_H-M   'P 1'
#
loop_
_entity.id
_entity.type
_entity.pdbx_description
1 polymer ?
#
loop_
_entity_poly.entity_id
_entity_poly.type
_entity_poly.pdbx_seq_one_letter_code
_entity_poly.pdbx_strand_id
1 'polypeptide(L)'
;HSALLSYCAPLVTPTSRLDDDESRAVARQCLNSLAEGLNQRLDDIRRRVPGVECAVDCDTFGVDLALREGDFLYAARPEALKAADRPDKEEMRLEKKLREICALRRREMDGEKLDKLQAEKVVKRVELFEEVAAMKLRRVEKEILRVFKQNQQKFQDLFWELEWKALYGQDAEAATSSSARPERQFGALDPVSCDASVSVTADGLEAHGEGLAWGAARLSLQVRDGEVGAFAVQVLEGAFLRLGWAFGGSGGELGADSGSFGFGSTGKKVHCGAFEPYGEAFRAGDVIHCEAEREAGRLRVGFAKNDEPLGIAFDADDGGAPGGGLFGVVSGKRFKVRLLSAESMPLEDAPDAPEESGLDTFVEYDPPRMAIVSRDFRSGGEDTLCVWAG
;
A
#
# COMPACT_ATOMS: atom_id res chain seq x y z
N HIS A 1 10.49 -19.24 -24.46
CA HIS A 1 11.40 -18.23 -23.90
C HIS A 1 10.62 -16.98 -23.54
N SER A 2 11.15 -16.14 -22.64
CA SER A 2 10.56 -14.87 -22.23
C SER A 2 11.62 -13.77 -22.27
N ALA A 3 11.21 -12.55 -22.60
CA ALA A 3 12.03 -11.35 -22.55
C ALA A 3 11.33 -10.32 -21.64
N LEU A 4 12.13 -9.60 -20.85
CA LEU A 4 11.66 -8.59 -19.89
C LEU A 4 12.42 -7.29 -20.14
N LEU A 5 11.72 -6.16 -20.02
CA LEU A 5 12.28 -4.82 -20.09
C LEU A 5 11.58 -3.95 -19.04
N SER A 6 12.34 -3.45 -18.07
CA SER A 6 11.85 -2.59 -16.99
C SER A 6 12.56 -1.24 -17.05
N TYR A 7 11.81 -0.14 -16.88
CA TYR A 7 12.36 1.21 -16.86
C TYR A 7 11.44 2.17 -16.10
N CYS A 8 11.97 3.30 -15.64
CA CYS A 8 11.16 4.33 -15.00
C CYS A 8 10.31 5.08 -16.02
N ALA A 9 9.05 5.33 -15.67
CA ALA A 9 8.13 6.15 -16.44
C ALA A 9 8.78 7.52 -16.72
N PRO A 10 8.74 8.00 -17.97
CA PRO A 10 9.42 9.23 -18.37
C PRO A 10 8.60 10.48 -17.99
N LEU A 11 8.01 10.49 -16.78
CA LEU A 11 7.29 11.63 -16.25
C LEU A 11 8.27 12.49 -15.46
N VAL A 12 8.47 13.73 -15.92
CA VAL A 12 9.32 14.68 -15.21
C VAL A 12 8.50 15.36 -14.13
N THR A 13 8.82 15.09 -12.87
CA THR A 13 8.29 15.82 -11.72
C THR A 13 8.77 17.27 -11.77
N PRO A 14 7.86 18.26 -11.74
CA PRO A 14 8.25 19.67 -11.67
C PRO A 14 9.10 19.98 -10.44
N THR A 15 9.93 21.02 -10.52
CA THR A 15 10.64 21.55 -9.36
C THR A 15 9.62 22.08 -8.36
N SER A 16 9.59 21.48 -7.18
CA SER A 16 8.63 21.81 -6.13
C SER A 16 9.22 22.73 -5.07
N ARG A 17 8.36 23.48 -4.38
CA ARG A 17 8.69 24.20 -3.14
C ARG A 17 8.42 23.38 -1.88
N LEU A 18 7.71 22.26 -2.02
CA LEU A 18 7.51 21.28 -0.95
C LEU A 18 8.83 20.56 -0.65
N ASP A 19 8.91 19.91 0.51
CA ASP A 19 10.03 19.02 0.77
C ASP A 19 10.03 17.80 -0.17
N ASP A 20 11.15 17.08 -0.21
CA ASP A 20 11.34 15.98 -1.16
C ASP A 20 10.37 14.81 -0.94
N ASP A 21 9.85 14.62 0.28
CA ASP A 21 8.95 13.52 0.62
C ASP A 21 7.50 13.89 0.27
N GLU A 22 7.07 15.11 0.58
CA GLU A 22 5.78 15.69 0.18
C GLU A 22 5.68 15.82 -1.34
N SER A 23 6.72 16.31 -2.00
CA SER A 23 6.78 16.38 -3.46
C SER A 23 6.66 14.99 -4.10
N ARG A 24 7.26 13.96 -3.50
CA ARG A 24 7.12 12.56 -3.97
C ARG A 24 5.72 12.03 -3.73
N ALA A 25 5.09 12.35 -2.61
CA ALA A 25 3.70 11.97 -2.31
C ALA A 25 2.72 12.60 -3.32
N VAL A 26 2.88 13.89 -3.63
CA VAL A 26 2.07 14.59 -4.64
C VAL A 26 2.25 13.95 -6.02
N ALA A 27 3.49 13.65 -6.41
CA ALA A 27 3.77 12.99 -7.68
C ALA A 27 3.08 11.61 -7.79
N ARG A 28 3.09 10.81 -6.72
CA ARG A 28 2.36 9.52 -6.67
C ARG A 28 0.86 9.71 -6.81
N GLN A 29 0.29 10.71 -6.14
CA GLN A 29 -1.13 11.04 -6.24
C GLN A 29 -1.53 11.46 -7.67
N CYS A 30 -0.68 12.24 -8.35
CA CYS A 30 -0.87 12.57 -9.77
C CYS A 30 -0.90 11.32 -10.65
N LEU A 31 0.06 10.40 -10.45
CA LEU A 31 0.16 9.18 -11.24
C LEU A 31 -1.04 8.26 -11.01
N ASN A 32 -1.48 8.09 -9.76
CA ASN A 32 -2.67 7.32 -9.42
C ASN A 32 -3.94 7.92 -10.06
N SER A 33 -4.05 9.25 -10.09
CA SER A 33 -5.19 9.93 -10.74
C SER A 33 -5.21 9.74 -12.27
N LEU A 34 -4.04 9.54 -12.88
CA LEU A 34 -3.90 9.27 -14.31
C LEU A 34 -3.91 7.76 -14.64
N ALA A 35 -3.84 6.88 -13.64
CA ALA A 35 -3.62 5.45 -13.83
C ALA A 35 -4.71 4.79 -14.69
N GLU A 36 -5.98 5.11 -14.46
CA GLU A 36 -7.10 4.56 -15.26
C GLU A 36 -6.95 4.90 -16.75
N GLY A 37 -6.67 6.17 -17.06
CA GLY A 37 -6.48 6.63 -18.43
C GLY A 37 -5.20 6.11 -19.09
N LEU A 38 -4.13 5.91 -18.31
CA LEU A 38 -2.89 5.28 -18.76
C LEU A 38 -3.12 3.80 -19.06
N ASN A 39 -3.75 3.06 -18.15
CA ASN A 39 -4.07 1.64 -18.31
C ASN A 39 -4.91 1.38 -19.57
N GLN A 40 -5.91 2.22 -19.85
CA GLN A 40 -6.70 2.11 -21.07
C GLN A 40 -5.85 2.25 -22.35
N ARG A 41 -4.85 3.14 -22.35
CA ARG A 41 -3.93 3.35 -23.49
C ARG A 41 -2.91 2.21 -23.60
N LEU A 42 -2.48 1.66 -22.48
CA LEU A 42 -1.59 0.49 -22.46
C LEU A 42 -2.31 -0.74 -23.03
N ASP A 43 -3.60 -0.93 -22.71
CA ASP A 43 -4.42 -1.97 -23.30
C ASP A 43 -4.57 -1.82 -24.82
N ASP A 44 -4.69 -0.59 -25.32
CA ASP A 44 -4.67 -0.33 -26.76
C ASP A 44 -3.32 -0.70 -27.41
N ILE A 45 -2.20 -0.48 -26.72
CA ILE A 45 -0.87 -0.89 -27.19
C ILE A 45 -0.75 -2.42 -27.21
N ARG A 46 -1.23 -3.11 -26.16
CA ARG A 46 -1.26 -4.58 -26.08
C ARG A 46 -2.05 -5.20 -27.24
N ARG A 47 -3.17 -4.57 -27.65
CA ARG A 47 -3.95 -5.02 -28.81
C ARG A 47 -3.21 -4.86 -30.15
N ARG A 48 -2.30 -3.88 -30.27
CA ARG A 48 -1.54 -3.63 -31.51
C ARG A 48 -0.26 -4.45 -31.61
N VAL A 49 0.33 -4.83 -30.47
CA VAL A 49 1.55 -5.66 -30.42
C VAL A 49 1.26 -6.95 -29.65
N PRO A 50 0.85 -8.02 -30.34
CA PRO A 50 0.45 -9.26 -29.69
C PRO A 50 1.56 -9.88 -28.86
N GLY A 51 1.20 -10.41 -27.69
CA GLY A 51 2.08 -11.15 -26.79
C GLY A 51 2.96 -10.30 -25.86
N VAL A 52 2.86 -8.96 -25.92
CA VAL A 52 3.52 -8.07 -24.96
C VAL A 52 2.54 -7.73 -23.83
N GLU A 53 2.93 -8.04 -22.60
CA GLU A 53 2.30 -7.55 -21.37
C GLU A 53 3.02 -6.27 -20.92
N CYS A 54 2.26 -5.34 -20.35
CA CYS A 54 2.78 -4.05 -19.88
C CYS A 54 2.14 -3.68 -18.55
N ALA A 55 2.91 -3.52 -17.49
CA ALA A 55 2.40 -3.05 -16.20
C ALA A 55 3.04 -1.71 -15.84
N VAL A 56 2.28 -0.84 -15.16
CA VAL A 56 2.80 0.40 -14.58
C VAL A 56 2.64 0.29 -13.07
N ASP A 57 3.75 0.39 -12.37
CA ASP A 57 3.82 0.51 -10.93
C ASP A 57 3.77 2.00 -10.58
N CYS A 58 2.69 2.42 -9.94
CA CYS A 58 2.47 3.81 -9.57
C CYS A 58 3.28 4.24 -8.33
N ASP A 59 3.77 3.30 -7.53
CA ASP A 59 4.54 3.59 -6.32
C ASP A 59 6.01 3.86 -6.61
N THR A 60 6.56 3.11 -7.57
CA THR A 60 7.96 3.21 -8.02
C THR A 60 8.13 4.00 -9.32
N PHE A 61 7.04 4.46 -9.93
CA PHE A 61 7.03 4.98 -11.30
C PHE A 61 7.60 3.95 -12.29
N GLY A 62 7.53 2.66 -11.97
CA GLY A 62 8.08 1.59 -12.80
C GLY A 62 7.17 1.28 -13.99
N VAL A 63 7.77 0.96 -15.13
CA VAL A 63 7.09 0.36 -16.27
C VAL A 63 7.76 -0.96 -16.60
N ASP A 64 7.01 -2.05 -16.49
CA ASP A 64 7.48 -3.40 -16.79
C ASP A 64 6.85 -3.92 -18.08
N LEU A 65 7.69 -4.38 -19.00
CA LEU A 65 7.29 -5.02 -20.24
C LEU A 65 7.73 -6.47 -20.22
N ALA A 66 6.80 -7.38 -20.50
CA ALA A 66 7.09 -8.80 -20.63
C ALA A 66 6.62 -9.31 -21.98
N LEU A 67 7.42 -10.16 -22.61
CA LEU A 67 7.07 -10.81 -23.88
C LEU A 67 7.39 -12.29 -23.76
N ARG A 68 6.39 -13.15 -24.00
CA ARG A 68 6.61 -14.60 -24.08
C ARG A 68 6.52 -15.07 -25.51
N GLU A 69 7.43 -15.98 -25.87
CA GLU A 69 7.54 -16.53 -27.22
C GLU A 69 6.25 -17.18 -27.72
N GLY A 70 5.53 -17.91 -26.83
CA GLY A 70 4.27 -18.55 -27.19
C GLY A 70 3.18 -17.54 -27.56
N ASP A 71 3.13 -16.43 -26.84
CA ASP A 71 1.98 -15.53 -26.87
C ASP A 71 1.86 -14.82 -28.23
N PHE A 72 2.98 -14.40 -28.85
CA PHE A 72 2.95 -13.76 -30.16
C PHE A 72 3.03 -14.75 -31.34
N LEU A 73 3.58 -15.94 -31.14
CA LEU A 73 3.63 -16.97 -32.19
C LEU A 73 2.25 -17.58 -32.45
N TYR A 74 1.43 -17.72 -31.40
CA TYR A 74 0.09 -18.29 -31.47
C TYR A 74 -1.03 -17.25 -31.34
N ALA A 75 -0.70 -15.97 -31.18
CA ALA A 75 -1.69 -14.89 -31.21
C ALA A 75 -2.51 -14.93 -32.51
N ALA A 76 -3.82 -14.70 -32.36
CA ALA A 76 -4.69 -14.45 -33.50
C ALA A 76 -4.14 -13.28 -34.31
N ARG A 77 -4.18 -13.39 -35.65
CA ARG A 77 -3.80 -12.26 -36.50
C ARG A 77 -4.73 -11.09 -36.21
N PRO A 78 -4.21 -9.91 -35.85
CA PRO A 78 -5.07 -8.76 -35.59
C PRO A 78 -5.83 -8.38 -36.86
N GLU A 79 -7.13 -8.16 -36.72
CA GLU A 79 -7.99 -7.66 -37.80
C GLU A 79 -7.55 -6.24 -38.17
N ALA A 80 -7.26 -6.03 -39.46
CA ALA A 80 -7.01 -4.74 -40.10
C ALA A 80 -6.28 -3.67 -39.25
N LEU A 81 -4.97 -3.84 -39.02
CA LEU A 81 -4.11 -2.79 -38.47
C LEU A 81 -3.98 -1.61 -39.44
N LYS A 82 -4.05 -0.37 -38.91
CA LYS A 82 -3.71 0.85 -39.65
C LYS A 82 -2.27 0.78 -40.16
N ALA A 83 -1.96 1.43 -41.28
CA ALA A 83 -0.66 1.33 -41.93
C ALA A 83 0.54 1.71 -41.02
N ALA A 84 0.34 2.67 -40.12
CA ALA A 84 1.35 3.10 -39.13
C ALA A 84 1.59 2.09 -38.00
N ASP A 85 0.64 1.16 -37.78
CA ASP A 85 0.70 0.14 -36.73
C ASP A 85 1.13 -1.24 -37.30
N ARG A 86 1.66 -1.28 -38.53
CA ARG A 86 2.17 -2.54 -39.11
C ARG A 86 3.60 -2.82 -38.62
N PRO A 87 3.91 -4.08 -38.26
CA PRO A 87 5.27 -4.48 -37.93
C PRO A 87 6.21 -4.28 -39.13
N ASP A 88 7.50 -4.09 -38.84
CA ASP A 88 8.51 -3.95 -39.89
C ASP A 88 8.52 -5.21 -40.77
N LYS A 89 8.85 -5.07 -42.06
CA LYS A 89 9.05 -6.20 -42.96
C LYS A 89 10.11 -7.17 -42.43
N GLU A 90 11.12 -6.64 -41.74
CA GLU A 90 12.15 -7.43 -41.07
C GLU A 90 11.59 -8.20 -39.87
N GLU A 91 10.80 -7.56 -39.01
CA GLU A 91 10.10 -8.20 -37.88
C GLU A 91 9.23 -9.37 -38.37
N MET A 92 8.39 -9.14 -39.39
CA MET A 92 7.55 -10.21 -39.98
C MET A 92 8.37 -11.34 -40.58
N ARG A 93 9.52 -11.04 -41.19
CA ARG A 93 10.41 -12.06 -41.77
C ARG A 93 11.05 -12.91 -40.68
N LEU A 94 11.49 -12.31 -39.59
CA LEU A 94 12.12 -13.01 -38.47
C LEU A 94 11.09 -13.82 -37.67
N GLU A 95 9.89 -13.29 -37.44
CA GLU A 95 8.77 -14.05 -36.87
C GLU A 95 8.40 -15.28 -37.71
N LYS A 96 8.33 -15.12 -39.04
CA LYS A 96 8.05 -16.25 -39.94
C LYS A 96 9.11 -17.33 -39.83
N LYS A 97 10.39 -16.96 -39.83
CA LYS A 97 11.51 -17.90 -39.61
C LYS A 97 11.39 -18.59 -38.25
N LEU A 98 11.01 -17.85 -37.20
CA LEU A 98 10.85 -18.41 -35.85
C LEU A 98 9.69 -19.42 -35.80
N ARG A 99 8.57 -19.15 -36.48
CA ARG A 99 7.46 -20.12 -36.65
C ARG A 99 7.91 -21.39 -37.38
N GLU A 100 8.68 -21.24 -38.46
CA GLU A 100 9.23 -22.37 -39.21
C GLU A 100 10.17 -23.22 -38.35
N ILE A 101 11.04 -22.60 -37.55
CA ILE A 101 11.94 -23.28 -36.61
C ILE A 101 11.17 -23.99 -35.49
N CYS A 102 10.12 -23.35 -34.94
CA CYS A 102 9.25 -24.00 -33.95
C CYS A 102 8.52 -25.22 -34.52
N ALA A 103 8.09 -25.17 -35.79
CA ALA A 103 7.49 -26.31 -36.48
C ALA A 103 8.50 -27.44 -36.75
N LEU A 104 9.75 -27.10 -37.10
CA LEU A 104 10.85 -28.08 -37.24
C LEU A 104 11.15 -28.79 -35.92
N ARG A 105 11.25 -28.03 -34.82
CA ARG A 105 11.47 -28.61 -33.48
C ARG A 105 10.32 -29.53 -33.04
N ARG A 106 9.08 -29.20 -33.42
CA ARG A 106 7.93 -30.08 -33.15
C ARG A 106 8.08 -31.42 -33.89
N ARG A 107 8.43 -31.39 -35.18
CA ARG A 107 8.70 -32.61 -35.98
C ARG A 107 9.86 -33.44 -35.44
N GLU A 108 10.92 -32.79 -34.96
CA GLU A 108 12.04 -33.46 -34.29
C GLU A 108 11.58 -34.19 -33.01
N MET A 109 10.74 -33.55 -32.19
CA MET A 109 10.15 -34.21 -31.00
C MET A 109 9.19 -35.34 -31.37
N ASP A 110 8.52 -35.26 -32.51
CA ASP A 110 7.66 -36.32 -33.06
C ASP A 110 8.48 -37.49 -33.67
N GLY A 111 9.82 -37.43 -33.61
CA GLY A 111 10.73 -38.50 -34.00
C GLY A 111 11.31 -38.39 -35.42
N GLU A 112 11.04 -37.30 -36.14
CA GLU A 112 11.62 -37.05 -37.47
C GLU A 112 13.11 -36.68 -37.36
N LYS A 113 13.98 -37.39 -38.10
CA LYS A 113 15.40 -37.02 -38.18
C LYS A 113 15.58 -35.78 -39.04
N LEU A 114 15.92 -34.66 -38.41
CA LEU A 114 16.27 -33.43 -39.10
C LEU A 114 17.59 -33.57 -39.87
N ASP A 115 17.65 -32.93 -41.04
CA ASP A 115 18.91 -32.79 -41.76
C ASP A 115 19.90 -31.85 -41.03
N LYS A 116 21.18 -31.90 -41.39
CA LYS A 116 22.24 -31.10 -40.72
C LYS A 116 21.95 -29.60 -40.75
N LEU A 117 21.31 -29.11 -41.81
CA LEU A 117 21.01 -27.69 -42.00
C LEU A 117 19.77 -27.26 -41.18
N GLN A 118 18.79 -28.15 -41.02
CA GLN A 118 17.61 -27.97 -40.18
C GLN A 118 17.98 -27.98 -38.69
N ALA A 119 18.86 -28.89 -38.27
CA ALA A 119 19.37 -28.93 -36.90
C ALA A 119 20.12 -27.63 -36.54
N GLU A 120 20.95 -27.11 -37.45
CA GLU A 120 21.65 -25.83 -37.23
C GLU A 120 20.67 -24.64 -37.08
N LYS A 121 19.54 -24.64 -37.82
CA LYS A 121 18.49 -23.63 -37.65
C LYS A 121 17.79 -23.71 -36.30
N VAL A 122 17.59 -24.90 -35.75
CA VAL A 122 16.99 -25.09 -34.42
C VAL A 122 17.90 -24.53 -33.32
N VAL A 123 19.22 -24.69 -33.46
CA VAL A 123 20.21 -24.12 -32.52
C VAL A 123 20.13 -22.58 -32.50
N LYS A 124 19.99 -21.92 -33.66
CA LYS A 124 19.88 -20.45 -33.78
C LYS A 124 18.53 -19.88 -33.35
N ARG A 125 17.62 -20.70 -32.80
CA ARG A 125 16.28 -20.25 -32.36
C ARG A 125 16.34 -19.17 -31.29
N VAL A 126 17.26 -19.32 -30.32
CA VAL A 126 17.34 -18.41 -29.17
C VAL A 126 17.77 -17.02 -29.62
N GLU A 127 18.83 -16.93 -30.44
CA GLU A 127 19.30 -15.68 -31.04
C GLU A 127 18.20 -15.01 -31.87
N LEU A 128 17.47 -15.79 -32.67
CA LEU A 128 16.36 -15.28 -33.48
C LEU A 128 15.19 -14.77 -32.62
N PHE A 129 14.90 -15.44 -31.50
CA PHE A 129 13.89 -14.99 -30.55
C PHE A 129 14.31 -13.67 -29.88
N GLU A 130 15.57 -13.55 -29.46
CA GLU A 130 16.10 -12.32 -28.86
C GLU A 130 16.00 -11.13 -29.82
N GLU A 131 16.32 -11.34 -31.10
CA GLU A 131 16.22 -10.29 -32.13
C GLU A 131 14.76 -9.84 -32.34
N VAL A 132 13.82 -10.78 -32.44
CA VAL A 132 12.38 -10.49 -32.55
C VAL A 132 11.85 -9.80 -31.29
N ALA A 133 12.25 -10.29 -30.12
CA ALA A 133 11.84 -9.73 -28.84
C ALA A 133 12.34 -8.29 -28.67
N ALA A 134 13.61 -8.03 -29.00
CA ALA A 134 14.20 -6.70 -28.94
C ALA A 134 13.51 -5.71 -29.90
N MET A 135 13.06 -6.16 -31.08
CA MET A 135 12.29 -5.29 -31.98
C MET A 135 10.89 -4.98 -31.42
N LYS A 136 10.18 -5.97 -30.90
CA LYS A 136 8.84 -5.80 -30.32
C LYS A 136 8.86 -4.91 -29.08
N LEU A 137 9.78 -5.17 -28.15
CA LEU A 137 9.91 -4.39 -26.93
C LEU A 137 10.29 -2.94 -27.25
N ARG A 138 11.23 -2.69 -28.16
CA ARG A 138 11.57 -1.31 -28.62
C ARG A 138 10.41 -0.60 -29.30
N ARG A 139 9.54 -1.32 -30.00
CA ARG A 139 8.34 -0.76 -30.61
C ARG A 139 7.32 -0.34 -29.54
N VAL A 140 7.08 -1.21 -28.56
CA VAL A 140 6.16 -0.94 -27.45
C VAL A 140 6.67 0.20 -26.58
N GLU A 141 7.96 0.18 -26.22
CA GLU A 141 8.65 1.26 -25.51
C GLU A 141 8.42 2.61 -26.20
N LYS A 142 8.62 2.71 -27.52
CA LYS A 142 8.37 3.95 -28.28
C LYS A 142 6.91 4.43 -28.16
N GLU A 143 5.93 3.54 -28.20
CA GLU A 143 4.52 3.93 -28.04
C GLU A 143 4.23 4.37 -26.60
N ILE A 144 4.79 3.69 -25.61
CA ILE A 144 4.65 4.06 -24.19
C ILE A 144 5.28 5.42 -23.93
N LEU A 145 6.49 5.68 -24.43
CA LEU A 145 7.14 6.98 -24.35
C LEU A 145 6.26 8.08 -24.96
N ARG A 146 5.55 7.81 -26.08
CA ARG A 146 4.58 8.77 -26.64
C ARG A 146 3.37 8.98 -25.73
N VAL A 147 2.83 7.91 -25.13
CA VAL A 147 1.71 8.00 -24.20
C VAL A 147 2.07 8.87 -23.00
N PHE A 148 3.22 8.62 -22.36
CA PHE A 148 3.66 9.44 -21.23
C PHE A 148 3.98 10.87 -21.66
N LYS A 149 4.63 11.08 -22.82
CA LYS A 149 4.87 12.44 -23.35
C LYS A 149 3.57 13.22 -23.59
N GLN A 150 2.51 12.57 -24.07
CA GLN A 150 1.19 13.22 -24.26
C GLN A 150 0.48 13.54 -22.95
N ASN A 151 0.77 12.78 -21.89
CA ASN A 151 0.21 13.01 -20.55
C ASN A 151 1.13 13.86 -19.67
N GLN A 152 2.33 14.20 -20.11
CA GLN A 152 3.29 15.01 -19.37
C GLN A 152 2.69 16.34 -18.93
N GLN A 153 2.06 17.08 -19.84
CA GLN A 153 1.46 18.37 -19.48
C GLN A 153 0.34 18.19 -18.45
N LYS A 154 -0.53 17.20 -18.64
CA LYS A 154 -1.61 16.90 -17.69
C LYS A 154 -1.09 16.51 -16.31
N PHE A 155 -0.01 15.72 -16.28
CA PHE A 155 0.67 15.34 -15.05
C PHE A 155 1.24 16.57 -14.35
N GLN A 156 1.89 17.48 -15.08
CA GLN A 156 2.43 18.71 -14.52
C GLN A 156 1.33 19.67 -14.05
N ASP A 157 0.25 19.83 -14.81
CA ASP A 157 -0.90 20.66 -14.43
C ASP A 157 -1.53 20.12 -13.13
N LEU A 158 -1.76 18.81 -13.04
CA LEU A 158 -2.24 18.16 -11.82
C LEU A 158 -1.24 18.29 -10.66
N PHE A 159 0.05 18.20 -10.95
CA PHE A 159 1.10 18.36 -9.96
C PHE A 159 1.10 19.76 -9.38
N TRP A 160 1.07 20.80 -10.21
CA TRP A 160 0.99 22.18 -9.74
C TRP A 160 -0.33 22.49 -9.04
N GLU A 161 -1.44 21.90 -9.48
CA GLU A 161 -2.71 22.03 -8.75
C GLU A 161 -2.65 21.43 -7.35
N LEU A 162 -2.05 20.23 -7.22
CA LEU A 162 -1.92 19.56 -5.92
C LEU A 162 -0.86 20.22 -5.04
N GLU A 163 0.25 20.65 -5.62
CA GLU A 163 1.29 21.43 -4.94
C GLU A 163 0.74 22.79 -4.47
N TRP A 164 0.00 23.50 -5.33
CA TRP A 164 -0.63 24.76 -4.95
C TRP A 164 -1.67 24.55 -3.84
N LYS A 165 -2.44 23.46 -3.91
CA LYS A 165 -3.35 23.06 -2.82
C LYS A 165 -2.60 22.74 -1.52
N ALA A 166 -1.43 22.09 -1.60
CA ALA A 166 -0.61 21.77 -0.44
C ALA A 166 0.02 23.02 0.21
N LEU A 167 0.50 23.96 -0.61
CA LEU A 167 1.21 25.16 -0.15
C LEU A 167 0.28 26.33 0.24
N TYR A 168 -0.83 26.51 -0.47
CA TYR A 168 -1.66 27.72 -0.39
C TYR A 168 -3.17 27.43 -0.24
N GLY A 169 -3.57 26.17 -0.13
CA GLY A 169 -4.97 25.78 0.00
C GLY A 169 -5.69 26.39 1.22
N GLN A 170 -4.96 26.96 2.18
CA GLN A 170 -5.52 27.65 3.34
C GLN A 170 -5.94 29.11 3.07
N ASP A 171 -5.30 29.83 2.13
CA ASP A 171 -5.48 31.29 1.98
C ASP A 171 -6.51 31.70 0.92
N ALA A 172 -6.82 30.86 -0.07
CA ALA A 172 -7.80 31.17 -1.11
C ALA A 172 -9.26 30.83 -0.71
N GLU A 173 -9.45 29.94 0.27
CA GLU A 173 -10.77 29.48 0.74
C GLU A 173 -11.40 30.42 1.79
N ALA A 174 -10.66 31.42 2.29
CA ALA A 174 -11.18 32.41 3.23
C ALA A 174 -12.14 33.45 2.60
N ALA A 175 -12.17 33.60 1.28
CA ALA A 175 -12.88 34.71 0.62
C ALA A 175 -14.27 34.35 0.04
N THR A 176 -14.59 33.09 -0.21
CA THR A 176 -15.88 32.71 -0.83
C THR A 176 -16.39 31.36 -0.33
N SER A 177 -16.94 31.37 0.88
CA SER A 177 -17.95 30.45 1.44
C SER A 177 -18.12 29.04 0.83
N SER A 178 -17.81 28.06 1.70
CA SER A 178 -18.46 26.75 1.89
C SER A 178 -18.26 25.63 0.86
N SER A 179 -17.19 24.85 1.04
CA SER A 179 -17.29 23.39 1.24
C SER A 179 -15.98 22.86 1.81
N ALA A 180 -16.02 22.43 3.07
CA ALA A 180 -14.88 21.90 3.81
C ALA A 180 -14.23 20.70 3.09
N ARG A 181 -12.92 20.73 2.90
CA ARG A 181 -12.11 19.51 2.92
C ARG A 181 -11.99 19.09 4.39
N PRO A 182 -12.33 17.85 4.75
CA PRO A 182 -12.20 17.41 6.14
C PRO A 182 -10.71 17.46 6.49
N GLU A 183 -10.37 18.19 7.56
CA GLU A 183 -9.12 17.97 8.27
C GLU A 183 -8.94 16.45 8.40
N ARG A 184 -7.77 15.92 8.02
CA ARG A 184 -7.44 14.53 8.35
C ARG A 184 -7.40 14.47 9.86
N GLN A 185 -8.49 14.00 10.44
CA GLN A 185 -8.61 13.90 11.88
C GLN A 185 -7.46 13.00 12.34
N PHE A 186 -6.63 13.54 13.21
CA PHE A 186 -5.49 12.82 13.79
C PHE A 186 -5.98 11.48 14.34
N GLY A 187 -5.29 10.40 13.97
CA GLY A 187 -5.59 9.05 14.39
C GLY A 187 -6.82 8.36 13.78
N ALA A 188 -7.59 9.03 12.92
CA ALA A 188 -8.68 8.41 12.17
C ALA A 188 -8.18 7.32 11.20
N LEU A 189 -9.04 6.37 10.83
CA LEU A 189 -8.76 5.42 9.75
C LEU A 189 -8.62 6.18 8.42
N ASP A 190 -7.51 5.99 7.73
CA ASP A 190 -7.19 6.69 6.49
C ASP A 190 -7.80 5.96 5.28
N PRO A 191 -8.81 6.53 4.61
CA PRO A 191 -9.44 5.92 3.43
C PRO A 191 -8.50 5.83 2.22
N VAL A 192 -7.36 6.53 2.24
CA VAL A 192 -6.35 6.48 1.17
C VAL A 192 -5.31 5.40 1.44
N SER A 193 -5.09 5.07 2.71
CA SER A 193 -4.10 4.08 3.16
C SER A 193 -4.75 2.75 3.58
N CYS A 194 -5.82 2.34 2.89
CA CYS A 194 -6.47 1.05 3.07
C CYS A 194 -6.41 0.20 1.80
N ASP A 195 -6.46 -1.13 1.96
CA ASP A 195 -6.51 -2.06 0.84
C ASP A 195 -7.83 -1.90 0.07
N ALA A 196 -7.82 -2.18 -1.23
CA ALA A 196 -9.00 -2.07 -2.10
C ALA A 196 -10.21 -2.93 -1.66
N SER A 197 -10.00 -3.93 -0.80
CA SER A 197 -11.04 -4.78 -0.22
C SER A 197 -11.68 -4.23 1.05
N VAL A 198 -11.19 -3.08 1.55
CA VAL A 198 -11.64 -2.41 2.78
C VAL A 198 -12.22 -1.04 2.42
N SER A 199 -13.38 -0.74 2.97
CA SER A 199 -13.99 0.59 2.93
C SER A 199 -13.90 1.25 4.30
N VAL A 200 -13.65 2.55 4.31
CA VAL A 200 -13.58 3.38 5.52
C VAL A 200 -14.65 4.46 5.42
N THR A 201 -15.34 4.76 6.52
CA THR A 201 -16.36 5.82 6.55
C THR A 201 -15.74 7.20 6.36
N ALA A 202 -16.55 8.17 5.92
CA ALA A 202 -16.06 9.52 5.62
C ALA A 202 -15.48 10.26 6.84
N ASP A 203 -15.91 9.90 8.05
CA ASP A 203 -15.38 10.39 9.33
C ASP A 203 -14.12 9.62 9.80
N GLY A 204 -13.72 8.56 9.09
CA GLY A 204 -12.59 7.72 9.46
C GLY A 204 -12.78 6.94 10.77
N LEU A 205 -14.02 6.82 11.26
CA LEU A 205 -14.31 6.13 12.53
C LEU A 205 -14.69 4.66 12.35
N GLU A 206 -15.14 4.22 11.17
CA GLU A 206 -15.44 2.80 10.93
C GLU A 206 -14.69 2.27 9.71
N ALA A 207 -14.20 1.04 9.80
CA ALA A 207 -13.67 0.29 8.68
C ALA A 207 -14.43 -1.03 8.50
N HIS A 208 -14.63 -1.40 7.23
CA HIS A 208 -15.38 -2.58 6.84
C HIS A 208 -14.66 -3.31 5.70
N GLY A 209 -14.35 -4.59 5.88
CA GLY A 209 -13.82 -5.46 4.83
C GLY A 209 -14.80 -6.58 4.50
N GLU A 210 -15.27 -6.67 3.24
CA GLU A 210 -16.22 -7.71 2.79
C GLU A 210 -15.52 -8.97 2.25
N GLY A 211 -14.21 -8.87 1.98
CA GLY A 211 -13.43 -9.90 1.29
C GLY A 211 -13.16 -11.16 2.12
N LEU A 212 -12.99 -12.29 1.41
CA LEU A 212 -12.45 -13.54 1.96
C LEU A 212 -10.92 -13.50 2.13
N ALA A 213 -10.26 -12.61 1.39
CA ALA A 213 -8.85 -12.29 1.54
C ALA A 213 -8.64 -11.34 2.74
N TRP A 214 -7.41 -11.32 3.28
CA TRP A 214 -7.03 -10.29 4.24
C TRP A 214 -7.08 -8.91 3.58
N GLY A 215 -7.57 -7.93 4.31
CA GLY A 215 -7.47 -6.53 3.96
C GLY A 215 -7.18 -5.70 5.19
N ALA A 216 -6.44 -4.61 5.02
CA ALA A 216 -6.04 -3.71 6.09
C ALA A 216 -6.51 -2.27 5.87
N ALA A 217 -6.74 -1.56 6.97
CA ALA A 217 -6.87 -0.12 7.03
C ALA A 217 -5.85 0.43 8.03
N ARG A 218 -5.13 1.47 7.62
CA ARG A 218 -4.15 2.17 8.45
C ARG A 218 -4.77 3.41 9.07
N LEU A 219 -4.40 3.71 10.32
CA LEU A 219 -4.76 4.95 10.99
C LEU A 219 -3.80 6.08 10.57
N SER A 220 -4.28 7.32 10.55
CA SER A 220 -3.47 8.54 10.53
C SER A 220 -2.81 8.82 11.88
N LEU A 221 -2.33 7.75 12.55
CA LEU A 221 -1.60 7.75 13.81
C LEU A 221 -0.19 7.23 13.53
N GLN A 222 0.82 8.03 13.84
CA GLN A 222 2.23 7.69 13.66
C GLN A 222 2.95 7.85 15.00
N VAL A 223 3.68 6.82 15.42
CA VAL A 223 4.57 6.85 16.59
C VAL A 223 6.02 6.92 16.12
N ARG A 224 6.71 7.98 16.50
CA ARG A 224 8.13 8.24 16.21
C ARG A 224 9.02 7.71 17.34
N ASP A 225 10.33 7.74 17.13
CA ASP A 225 11.28 7.41 18.20
C ASP A 225 11.18 8.49 19.30
N GLY A 226 11.11 8.08 20.56
CA GLY A 226 10.85 8.95 21.70
C GLY A 226 9.37 9.29 21.92
N GLU A 227 8.44 8.56 21.32
CA GLU A 227 6.99 8.76 21.49
C GLU A 227 6.30 7.47 21.97
N VAL A 228 5.16 7.68 22.63
CA VAL A 228 4.15 6.65 22.87
C VAL A 228 2.90 6.99 22.07
N GLY A 229 2.24 5.97 21.54
CA GLY A 229 0.94 6.13 20.92
C GLY A 229 0.01 4.98 21.23
N ALA A 230 -1.29 5.30 21.21
CA ALA A 230 -2.33 4.36 21.53
C ALA A 230 -3.56 4.59 20.65
N PHE A 231 -4.31 3.51 20.40
CA PHE A 231 -5.62 3.60 19.79
C PHE A 231 -6.54 2.48 20.29
N ALA A 232 -7.84 2.78 20.36
CA ALA A 232 -8.87 1.83 20.80
C ALA A 232 -9.85 1.51 19.67
N VAL A 233 -10.12 0.22 19.48
CA VAL A 233 -11.03 -0.26 18.44
C VAL A 233 -12.11 -1.16 19.05
N GLN A 234 -13.37 -0.83 18.81
CA GLN A 234 -14.50 -1.72 19.05
C GLN A 234 -14.67 -2.68 17.87
N VAL A 235 -14.73 -3.98 18.16
CA VAL A 235 -15.06 -4.99 17.17
C VAL A 235 -16.57 -5.02 16.98
N LEU A 236 -17.05 -4.69 15.78
CA LEU A 236 -18.48 -4.75 15.45
C LEU A 236 -18.83 -6.11 14.85
N GLU A 237 -18.01 -6.61 13.92
CA GLU A 237 -18.22 -7.89 13.24
C GLU A 237 -16.89 -8.52 12.82
N GLY A 238 -16.88 -9.85 12.64
CA GLY A 238 -15.76 -10.61 12.10
C GLY A 238 -15.12 -11.58 13.09
N ALA A 239 -14.63 -12.70 12.56
CA ALA A 239 -14.00 -13.77 13.35
C ALA A 239 -12.47 -13.80 13.20
N PHE A 240 -11.93 -13.18 12.15
CA PHE A 240 -10.51 -13.15 11.83
C PHE A 240 -10.08 -11.69 11.70
N LEU A 241 -9.68 -11.11 12.83
CA LEU A 241 -9.25 -9.73 12.94
C LEU A 241 -7.90 -9.71 13.67
N ARG A 242 -7.01 -8.81 13.25
CA ARG A 242 -5.75 -8.49 13.90
C ARG A 242 -5.62 -6.98 14.05
N LEU A 243 -5.22 -6.55 15.22
CA LEU A 243 -5.02 -5.14 15.58
C LEU A 243 -3.58 -4.94 16.04
N GLY A 244 -3.00 -3.78 15.77
CA GLY A 244 -1.65 -3.46 16.23
C GLY A 244 -0.95 -2.47 15.32
N TRP A 245 0.33 -2.72 15.05
CA TRP A 245 1.23 -1.69 14.56
C TRP A 245 2.08 -2.18 13.39
N ALA A 246 2.39 -1.31 12.44
CA ALA A 246 3.24 -1.63 11.31
C ALA A 246 4.08 -0.44 10.83
N PHE A 247 5.30 -0.70 10.39
CA PHE A 247 6.13 0.28 9.69
C PHE A 247 5.62 0.54 8.27
N GLY A 248 6.09 1.64 7.66
CA GLY A 248 5.74 2.00 6.28
C GLY A 248 5.98 0.86 5.29
N GLY A 249 4.97 0.52 4.49
CA GLY A 249 5.00 -0.58 3.52
C GLY A 249 4.61 -1.96 4.05
N SER A 250 4.34 -2.12 5.35
CA SER A 250 3.92 -3.38 5.98
C SER A 250 2.47 -3.33 6.50
N GLY A 251 1.92 -4.50 6.86
CA GLY A 251 0.65 -4.60 7.60
C GLY A 251 -0.61 -5.03 6.84
N GLY A 252 -0.50 -5.45 5.57
CA GLY A 252 -1.65 -5.98 4.79
C GLY A 252 -2.26 -7.25 5.43
N GLU A 253 -1.42 -8.21 5.80
CA GLU A 253 -1.76 -9.27 6.76
C GLU A 253 -0.91 -9.05 8.03
N LEU A 254 -1.47 -8.32 8.99
CA LEU A 254 -0.72 -7.82 10.15
C LEU A 254 0.00 -8.96 10.91
N GLY A 255 1.31 -8.81 11.09
CA GLY A 255 2.20 -9.78 11.75
C GLY A 255 2.75 -10.88 10.85
N ALA A 256 2.32 -10.97 9.57
CA ALA A 256 2.87 -11.96 8.64
C ALA A 256 4.28 -11.61 8.14
N ASP A 257 4.64 -10.32 8.18
CA ASP A 257 5.95 -9.80 7.85
C ASP A 257 6.74 -9.41 9.12
N SER A 258 8.01 -9.03 8.93
CA SER A 258 8.88 -8.58 10.03
C SER A 258 8.69 -7.11 10.39
N GLY A 259 7.92 -6.36 9.62
CA GLY A 259 7.68 -4.93 9.82
C GLY A 259 6.35 -4.65 10.53
N SER A 260 5.67 -5.68 11.04
CA SER A 260 4.37 -5.55 11.67
C SER A 260 4.18 -6.47 12.87
N PHE A 261 3.32 -6.01 13.79
CA PHE A 261 3.07 -6.58 15.10
C PHE A 261 1.56 -6.63 15.31
N GLY A 262 0.99 -7.83 15.36
CA GLY A 262 -0.47 -8.00 15.40
C GLY A 262 -0.95 -8.84 16.58
N PHE A 263 -2.06 -8.43 17.18
CA PHE A 263 -2.83 -9.23 18.12
C PHE A 263 -4.14 -9.68 17.47
N GLY A 264 -4.33 -11.00 17.37
CA GLY A 264 -5.45 -11.61 16.68
C GLY A 264 -6.60 -12.02 17.59
N SER A 265 -7.81 -12.04 17.03
CA SER A 265 -9.07 -12.45 17.68
C SER A 265 -9.02 -13.83 18.36
N THR A 266 -8.07 -14.68 17.98
CA THR A 266 -7.87 -16.01 18.59
C THR A 266 -7.02 -16.01 19.87
N GLY A 267 -6.67 -14.85 20.44
CA GLY A 267 -5.81 -14.78 21.62
C GLY A 267 -4.36 -15.12 21.30
N LYS A 268 -3.86 -14.59 20.17
CA LYS A 268 -2.49 -14.83 19.72
C LYS A 268 -1.84 -13.55 19.23
N LYS A 269 -0.58 -13.37 19.63
CA LYS A 269 0.28 -12.36 19.03
C LYS A 269 0.98 -12.95 17.80
N VAL A 270 1.18 -12.12 16.78
CA VAL A 270 1.69 -12.51 15.47
C VAL A 270 2.77 -11.54 15.02
N HIS A 271 3.94 -12.06 14.68
CA HIS A 271 5.07 -11.30 14.14
C HIS A 271 5.97 -12.24 13.33
N CYS A 272 6.52 -11.78 12.20
CA CYS A 272 7.33 -12.62 11.29
C CYS A 272 6.65 -13.94 10.88
N GLY A 273 5.31 -13.96 10.81
CA GLY A 273 4.51 -15.16 10.52
C GLY A 273 4.46 -16.20 11.65
N ALA A 274 5.07 -15.93 12.81
CA ALA A 274 4.97 -16.77 14.00
C ALA A 274 3.71 -16.41 14.80
N PHE A 275 3.00 -17.43 15.31
CA PHE A 275 1.78 -17.27 16.09
C PHE A 275 1.98 -17.82 17.49
N GLU A 276 1.96 -16.94 18.49
CA GLU A 276 2.21 -17.29 19.87
C GLU A 276 0.97 -17.01 20.74
N PRO A 277 0.64 -17.87 21.71
CA PRO A 277 -0.41 -17.57 22.69
C PRO A 277 -0.12 -16.27 23.42
N TYR A 278 -1.10 -15.38 23.50
CA TYR A 278 -0.97 -14.10 24.18
C TYR A 278 -2.36 -13.54 24.52
N GLY A 279 -2.49 -13.02 25.74
CA GLY A 279 -3.75 -12.45 26.25
C GLY A 279 -4.92 -13.42 26.11
N GLU A 280 -6.05 -12.90 25.66
CA GLU A 280 -7.28 -13.67 25.48
C GLU A 280 -7.89 -13.50 24.09
N ALA A 281 -8.73 -14.45 23.68
CA ALA A 281 -9.54 -14.28 22.48
C ALA A 281 -10.54 -13.13 22.64
N PHE A 282 -10.82 -12.43 21.54
CA PHE A 282 -11.80 -11.34 21.48
C PHE A 282 -12.75 -11.51 20.31
N ARG A 283 -13.93 -10.90 20.40
CA ARG A 283 -15.03 -11.06 19.46
C ARG A 283 -15.83 -9.77 19.30
N ALA A 284 -16.83 -9.79 18.42
CA ALA A 284 -17.80 -8.71 18.30
C ALA A 284 -18.37 -8.29 19.67
N GLY A 285 -18.33 -6.99 19.93
CA GLY A 285 -18.69 -6.35 21.20
C GLY A 285 -17.49 -5.93 22.05
N ASP A 286 -16.34 -6.61 21.92
CA ASP A 286 -15.13 -6.28 22.69
C ASP A 286 -14.45 -5.00 22.15
N VAL A 287 -13.82 -4.27 23.05
CA VAL A 287 -12.96 -3.12 22.77
C VAL A 287 -11.51 -3.52 23.01
N ILE A 288 -10.65 -3.31 22.02
CA ILE A 288 -9.23 -3.60 22.12
C ILE A 288 -8.45 -2.29 22.08
N HIS A 289 -7.67 -2.05 23.12
CA HIS A 289 -6.68 -0.98 23.18
C HIS A 289 -5.35 -1.51 22.66
N CYS A 290 -4.70 -0.75 21.80
CA CYS A 290 -3.40 -1.08 21.21
C CYS A 290 -2.44 0.05 21.53
N GLU A 291 -1.33 -0.26 22.18
CA GLU A 291 -0.34 0.73 22.61
C GLU A 291 1.03 0.36 22.03
N ALA A 292 1.79 1.36 21.62
CA ALA A 292 3.18 1.22 21.19
C ALA A 292 4.03 2.34 21.78
N GLU A 293 5.18 1.95 22.30
CA GLU A 293 6.20 2.84 22.82
C GLU A 293 7.49 2.60 22.04
N ARG A 294 8.11 3.69 21.59
CA ARG A 294 9.40 3.66 20.92
C ARG A 294 10.39 4.53 21.65
N GLU A 295 11.48 3.94 22.09
CA GLU A 295 12.54 4.66 22.80
C GLU A 295 13.91 4.09 22.45
N ALA A 296 14.81 4.95 21.98
CA ALA A 296 16.22 4.66 21.82
C ALA A 296 16.51 3.37 21.02
N GLY A 297 15.73 3.12 19.98
CA GLY A 297 15.88 1.93 19.13
C GLY A 297 15.28 0.65 19.72
N ARG A 298 14.38 0.77 20.70
CA ARG A 298 13.57 -0.33 21.24
C ARG A 298 12.09 -0.05 21.01
N LEU A 299 11.34 -1.11 20.72
CA LEU A 299 9.89 -1.07 20.51
C LEU A 299 9.19 -1.99 21.52
N ARG A 300 8.28 -1.41 22.31
CA ARG A 300 7.37 -2.14 23.19
C ARG A 300 5.93 -1.99 22.68
N VAL A 301 5.20 -3.10 22.57
CA VAL A 301 3.80 -3.11 22.14
C VAL A 301 2.96 -3.93 23.11
N GLY A 302 1.89 -3.33 23.60
CA GLY A 302 0.95 -3.91 24.56
C GLY A 302 -0.50 -3.81 24.08
N PHE A 303 -1.37 -4.62 24.71
CA PHE A 303 -2.79 -4.61 24.40
C PHE A 303 -3.64 -4.68 25.67
N ALA A 304 -4.83 -4.11 25.64
CA ALA A 304 -5.87 -4.31 26.65
C ALA A 304 -7.19 -4.70 25.99
N LYS A 305 -8.03 -5.43 26.71
CA LYS A 305 -9.38 -5.83 26.25
C LYS A 305 -10.40 -5.38 27.27
N ASN A 306 -11.37 -4.57 26.86
CA ASN A 306 -12.43 -4.03 27.73
C ASN A 306 -11.85 -3.43 29.02
N ASP A 307 -10.82 -2.59 28.87
CA ASP A 307 -10.08 -1.93 29.95
C ASP A 307 -9.22 -2.86 30.83
N GLU A 308 -9.16 -4.16 30.55
CA GLU A 308 -8.26 -5.11 31.24
C GLU A 308 -6.94 -5.28 30.46
N PRO A 309 -5.79 -4.90 31.04
CA PRO A 309 -4.49 -5.08 30.39
C PRO A 309 -4.15 -6.55 30.15
N LEU A 310 -3.64 -6.87 28.96
CA LEU A 310 -3.20 -8.22 28.59
C LEU A 310 -1.67 -8.41 28.70
N GLY A 311 -0.96 -7.35 29.10
CA GLY A 311 0.49 -7.31 29.25
C GLY A 311 1.23 -6.85 27.99
N ILE A 312 2.55 -7.07 27.97
CA ILE A 312 3.39 -6.76 26.81
C ILE A 312 3.39 -7.94 25.84
N ALA A 313 3.00 -7.67 24.60
CA ALA A 313 3.03 -8.65 23.52
C ALA A 313 4.42 -8.71 22.88
N PHE A 314 5.00 -7.56 22.58
CA PHE A 314 6.27 -7.47 21.87
C PHE A 314 7.21 -6.52 22.59
N ASP A 315 8.45 -6.97 22.72
CA ASP A 315 9.56 -6.24 23.30
C ASP A 315 10.78 -6.64 22.47
N ALA A 316 11.17 -5.76 21.56
CA ALA A 316 12.14 -6.05 20.52
C ALA A 316 12.94 -4.81 20.14
N ASP A 317 14.04 -5.03 19.43
CA ASP A 317 14.75 -3.95 18.77
C ASP A 317 13.83 -3.28 17.74
N ASP A 318 13.90 -1.96 17.67
CA ASP A 318 13.20 -1.18 16.67
C ASP A 318 13.81 -1.47 15.29
N GLY A 319 13.14 -2.34 14.53
CA GLY A 319 13.51 -2.70 13.16
C GLY A 319 13.15 -1.62 12.12
N GLY A 320 12.69 -0.45 12.55
CA GLY A 320 12.34 0.68 11.70
C GLY A 320 13.57 1.36 11.08
N ALA A 321 13.40 1.89 9.87
CA ALA A 321 14.41 2.78 9.29
C ALA A 321 14.55 4.06 10.15
N PRO A 322 15.74 4.67 10.25
CA PRO A 322 15.92 5.95 10.93
C PRO A 322 14.94 7.00 10.39
N GLY A 323 14.16 7.63 11.28
CA GLY A 323 13.11 8.60 10.91
C GLY A 323 11.80 7.97 10.41
N GLY A 324 11.72 6.64 10.32
CA GLY A 324 10.49 5.91 10.02
C GLY A 324 9.50 5.94 11.18
N GLY A 325 8.22 6.07 10.88
CA GLY A 325 7.16 5.99 11.88
C GLY A 325 6.43 4.64 11.89
N LEU A 326 5.92 4.30 13.06
CA LEU A 326 5.10 3.12 13.30
C LEU A 326 3.62 3.52 13.27
N PHE A 327 2.82 2.87 12.44
CA PHE A 327 1.43 3.25 12.21
C PHE A 327 0.45 2.27 12.84
N GLY A 328 -0.66 2.78 13.39
CA GLY A 328 -1.77 1.95 13.84
C GLY A 328 -2.46 1.27 12.65
N VAL A 329 -2.76 -0.03 12.77
CA VAL A 329 -3.35 -0.83 11.70
C VAL A 329 -4.43 -1.77 12.21
N VAL A 330 -5.50 -1.87 11.43
CA VAL A 330 -6.53 -2.90 11.56
C VAL A 330 -6.51 -3.78 10.31
N SER A 331 -6.38 -5.10 10.48
CA SER A 331 -6.32 -6.06 9.37
C SER A 331 -7.23 -7.27 9.64
N GLY A 332 -8.01 -7.72 8.67
CA GLY A 332 -8.95 -8.82 8.89
C GLY A 332 -9.56 -9.41 7.63
N LYS A 333 -10.45 -10.40 7.85
CA LYS A 333 -11.32 -11.01 6.82
C LYS A 333 -12.77 -10.90 7.26
N ARG A 334 -13.65 -10.40 6.39
CA ARG A 334 -15.08 -10.19 6.70
C ARG A 334 -15.26 -9.54 8.07
N PHE A 335 -14.76 -8.32 8.21
CA PHE A 335 -14.71 -7.61 9.48
C PHE A 335 -15.40 -6.25 9.41
N LYS A 336 -15.89 -5.81 10.55
CA LYS A 336 -16.34 -4.44 10.77
C LYS A 336 -15.83 -3.97 12.14
N VAL A 337 -15.27 -2.78 12.18
CA VAL A 337 -14.70 -2.19 13.39
C VAL A 337 -15.03 -0.72 13.50
N ARG A 338 -14.99 -0.19 14.72
CA ARG A 338 -15.11 1.24 15.01
C ARG A 338 -13.93 1.72 15.85
N LEU A 339 -13.24 2.73 15.38
CA LEU A 339 -12.25 3.48 16.14
C LEU A 339 -12.96 4.31 17.22
N LEU A 340 -12.47 4.20 18.47
CA LEU A 340 -13.01 4.94 19.61
C LEU A 340 -12.09 6.09 20.03
N SER A 341 -10.78 5.86 20.00
CA SER A 341 -9.77 6.84 20.36
C SER A 341 -8.46 6.56 19.63
N ALA A 342 -7.66 7.60 19.45
CA ALA A 342 -6.30 7.53 18.97
C ALA A 342 -5.52 8.73 19.53
N GLU A 343 -4.34 8.48 20.09
CA GLU A 343 -3.49 9.47 20.75
C GLU A 343 -2.02 9.13 20.52
N SER A 344 -1.17 10.15 20.44
CA SER A 344 0.28 10.01 20.59
C SER A 344 0.84 11.21 21.31
N MET A 345 1.95 11.01 22.02
CA MET A 345 2.64 12.08 22.74
C MET A 345 4.13 11.74 22.89
N PRO A 346 4.99 12.76 23.04
CA PRO A 346 6.37 12.57 23.47
C PRO A 346 6.43 11.77 24.77
N LEU A 347 7.43 10.89 24.91
CA LEU A 347 7.58 10.04 26.09
C LEU A 347 7.80 10.86 27.37
N GLU A 348 8.41 12.05 27.26
CA GLU A 348 8.61 12.99 28.38
C GLU A 348 7.31 13.65 28.87
N ASP A 349 6.30 13.73 28.00
CA ASP A 349 4.98 14.28 28.30
C ASP A 349 3.96 13.17 28.62
N ALA A 350 4.32 11.92 28.37
CA ALA A 350 3.53 10.79 28.78
C ALA A 350 3.36 10.88 30.30
N PRO A 351 2.12 10.70 30.83
CA PRO A 351 1.88 10.82 32.25
C PRO A 351 2.88 9.93 32.97
N ASP A 352 3.70 10.53 33.86
CA ASP A 352 4.58 9.80 34.77
C ASP A 352 3.71 8.70 35.36
N ALA A 353 3.96 7.49 34.89
CA ALA A 353 3.33 6.34 35.43
C ALA A 353 3.72 6.39 36.92
N PRO A 354 2.78 6.59 37.87
CA PRO A 354 3.10 6.80 39.27
C PRO A 354 4.16 5.78 39.65
N GLU A 355 5.25 6.16 40.34
CA GLU A 355 6.56 5.49 40.57
C GLU A 355 6.64 3.93 40.70
N GLU A 356 5.55 3.21 40.47
CA GLU A 356 5.38 1.77 40.27
C GLU A 356 4.91 1.34 38.85
N SER A 357 4.62 2.23 37.89
CA SER A 357 4.06 1.84 36.57
C SER A 357 4.87 2.24 35.34
N GLY A 358 6.17 2.51 35.49
CA GLY A 358 7.06 2.46 34.33
C GLY A 358 7.15 1.00 33.84
N LEU A 359 7.33 0.78 32.55
CA LEU A 359 7.47 -0.56 31.95
C LEU A 359 8.71 -1.35 32.45
N ASP A 360 9.46 -0.81 33.41
CA ASP A 360 10.61 -1.43 34.08
C ASP A 360 10.26 -2.01 35.48
N THR A 361 9.02 -1.91 35.96
CA THR A 361 8.55 -2.58 37.20
C THR A 361 7.40 -3.55 36.97
N PHE A 362 7.65 -4.61 36.20
CA PHE A 362 6.75 -5.76 36.13
C PHE A 362 7.02 -6.72 37.32
N VAL A 363 6.27 -6.54 38.41
CA VAL A 363 6.02 -7.64 39.36
C VAL A 363 4.68 -8.24 38.98
N GLU A 364 4.70 -9.51 38.57
CA GLU A 364 3.51 -10.34 38.39
C GLU A 364 2.59 -10.21 39.62
N TYR A 365 1.41 -9.58 39.53
CA TYR A 365 0.21 -9.91 40.32
C TYR A 365 -1.07 -9.10 39.92
N ASP A 366 -2.13 -9.88 39.64
CA ASP A 366 -3.59 -9.75 39.85
C ASP A 366 -4.18 -8.44 40.49
N PRO A 367 -5.36 -7.95 40.04
CA PRO A 367 -5.84 -6.55 40.01
C PRO A 367 -6.55 -6.05 41.30
N PRO A 368 -7.12 -4.80 41.38
CA PRO A 368 -6.85 -3.54 40.65
C PRO A 368 -6.69 -2.31 41.59
N ARG A 369 -6.30 -1.14 41.03
CA ARG A 369 -6.75 0.18 41.52
C ARG A 369 -7.21 1.10 40.38
N MET A 370 -8.47 1.52 40.46
CA MET A 370 -9.10 2.57 39.66
C MET A 370 -8.66 3.98 40.12
N ALA A 371 -8.67 4.94 39.20
CA ALA A 371 -8.95 6.34 39.52
C ALA A 371 -10.28 6.76 38.88
N ILE A 372 -11.31 6.97 39.70
CA ILE A 372 -12.57 7.61 39.30
C ILE A 372 -12.43 9.10 39.61
N VAL A 373 -12.56 9.96 38.60
CA VAL A 373 -12.81 11.39 38.83
C VAL A 373 -14.32 11.64 38.73
N SER A 374 -14.98 11.71 39.89
CA SER A 374 -16.34 12.24 40.00
C SER A 374 -16.29 13.75 40.23
N ARG A 375 -16.86 14.53 39.32
CA ARG A 375 -17.17 15.95 39.58
C ARG A 375 -18.63 16.04 40.02
N ASP A 376 -18.85 16.32 41.30
CA ASP A 376 -20.17 16.52 41.89
C ASP A 376 -20.59 18.00 41.73
N PHE A 377 -21.61 18.26 40.91
CA PHE A 377 -22.19 19.60 40.74
C PHE A 377 -23.41 19.75 41.65
N ARG A 378 -23.16 19.96 42.95
CA ARG A 378 -24.14 20.52 43.89
C ARG A 378 -23.47 21.49 44.85
N SER A 379 -23.23 22.72 44.40
CA SER A 379 -23.58 23.94 45.16
C SER A 379 -23.16 25.20 44.41
N GLY A 380 -24.15 25.84 43.78
CA GLY A 380 -24.30 27.29 43.74
C GLY A 380 -23.56 28.08 42.66
N GLY A 381 -24.30 28.46 41.60
CA GLY A 381 -24.04 29.70 40.89
C GLY A 381 -24.06 29.64 39.36
N GLU A 382 -25.27 29.58 38.81
CA GLU A 382 -25.74 30.11 37.50
C GLU A 382 -24.89 29.94 36.22
N ASP A 383 -25.45 29.10 35.32
CA ASP A 383 -25.59 29.23 33.86
C ASP A 383 -24.71 30.24 33.11
N THR A 384 -23.80 29.76 32.24
CA THR A 384 -23.99 29.85 30.78
C THR A 384 -22.94 29.06 29.98
N LEU A 385 -23.43 28.48 28.89
CA LEU A 385 -22.72 27.83 27.79
C LEU A 385 -22.19 28.90 26.81
N CYS A 386 -20.94 28.78 26.32
CA CYS A 386 -20.56 28.71 24.89
C CYS A 386 -19.12 29.18 24.57
N VAL A 387 -18.34 28.22 24.03
CA VAL A 387 -17.56 28.17 22.76
C VAL A 387 -16.57 29.31 22.35
N TRP A 388 -15.49 28.82 21.73
CA TRP A 388 -14.11 29.26 21.44
C TRP A 388 -13.82 30.49 20.56
N ALA A 389 -12.57 30.98 20.67
CA ALA A 389 -11.62 31.22 19.56
C ALA A 389 -10.18 31.40 20.13
N GLY A 390 -9.11 30.88 19.54
CA GLY A 390 -8.98 30.15 18.27
C GLY A 390 -7.56 29.62 18.07
#